data_AF-A0A940VKA7-F1
#
_entry.id   AF-A0A940VKA7-F1
#
_cell.length_a   1.000
_cell.length_b   1.000
_cell.length_c   1.000
_cell.angle_alpha   90.00
_cell.angle_beta   90.00
_cell.angle_gamma   90.00
#
_symmetry.space_group_name_H-M   'P 1'
#
loop_
_entity.id
_entity.type
_entity.pdbx_description
1 polymer ?
#
loop_
_entity_poly.entity_id
_entity_poly.type
_entity_poly.pdbx_seq_one_letter_code
_entity_poly.pdbx_strand_id
1 'polypeptide(L)'
;MIFLSGSLCMEDGLRLAGRIARVTGARIMGNRVNGRTQRGAGRVVIERLPYPIESSLAMLRGVAHLVLVGSPVPVPFFAWAGKPNRIVPEKCRIHVLATPEEDCLGAMSGLVEELGAPGDDSAFYPHQRPPLPTGEITAEKIWRALTALMPENAIISDEGVTSSRDAEAWTVGAPPHDWLNVTGGSIG
;
A
#
# COMPACT_ATOMS: atom_id res chain seq x y z
N MET A 1 10.81 -2.41 8.00
CA MET A 1 9.64 -2.12 7.15
C MET A 1 8.42 -2.64 7.87
N ILE A 2 7.32 -1.89 7.83
CA ILE A 2 6.01 -2.31 8.32
C ILE A 2 5.20 -2.76 7.11
N PHE A 3 4.67 -3.98 7.15
CA PHE A 3 3.89 -4.58 6.08
C PHE A 3 2.49 -4.89 6.58
N LEU A 4 1.49 -4.25 5.98
CA LEU A 4 0.15 -4.13 6.54
C LEU A 4 -0.95 -4.46 5.53
N SER A 5 -2.09 -4.92 6.03
CA SER A 5 -3.30 -5.22 5.25
C SER A 5 -4.58 -5.03 6.07
N GLY A 6 -5.73 -5.15 5.40
CA GLY A 6 -7.03 -5.09 6.05
C GLY A 6 -7.35 -3.69 6.55
N SER A 7 -7.88 -3.61 7.77
CA SER A 7 -8.25 -2.34 8.42
C SER A 7 -7.07 -1.37 8.55
N LEU A 8 -5.83 -1.85 8.54
CA LEU A 8 -4.64 -1.00 8.60
C LEU A 8 -4.40 -0.15 7.33
N CYS A 9 -5.05 -0.51 6.23
CA CYS A 9 -5.03 0.27 4.99
C CYS A 9 -6.12 1.36 4.96
N MET A 10 -6.84 1.54 6.06
CA MET A 10 -7.81 2.62 6.29
C MET A 10 -7.17 3.76 7.09
N GLU A 11 -7.80 4.92 7.13
CA GLU A 11 -7.23 6.16 7.65
C GLU A 11 -6.59 6.04 9.04
N ASP A 12 -7.28 5.44 10.01
CA ASP A 12 -6.76 5.29 11.37
C ASP A 12 -5.48 4.44 11.41
N GLY A 13 -5.50 3.30 10.73
CA GLY A 13 -4.34 2.41 10.64
C GLY A 13 -3.17 3.03 9.89
N LEU A 14 -3.46 3.78 8.83
CA LEU A 14 -2.47 4.54 8.06
C LEU A 14 -1.82 5.63 8.90
N ARG A 15 -2.60 6.38 9.71
CA ARG A 15 -2.07 7.38 10.65
C ARG A 15 -1.16 6.74 11.70
N LEU A 16 -1.56 5.61 12.29
CA LEU A 16 -0.71 4.87 13.21
C LEU A 16 0.61 4.42 12.56
N ALA A 17 0.54 3.84 11.36
CA ALA A 17 1.72 3.43 10.60
C ALA A 17 2.63 4.62 10.26
N GLY A 18 2.05 5.76 9.85
CA GLY A 18 2.76 7.01 9.56
C GLY A 18 3.54 7.52 10.77
N ARG A 19 2.94 7.50 11.96
CA ARG A 19 3.58 7.88 13.23
C ARG A 19 4.77 6.98 13.55
N ILE A 20 4.60 5.66 13.42
CA ILE A 20 5.69 4.70 13.65
C ILE A 20 6.83 4.91 12.63
N ALA A 21 6.49 5.06 11.35
CA ALA A 21 7.47 5.29 10.29
C ALA A 21 8.26 6.58 10.53
N ARG A 22 7.62 7.63 11.04
CA ARG A 22 8.25 8.93 11.32
C ARG A 22 9.35 8.85 12.38
N VAL A 23 9.14 8.08 13.44
CA VAL A 23 10.11 7.94 14.54
C VAL A 23 11.15 6.87 14.27
N THR A 24 10.80 5.81 13.54
CA THR A 24 11.70 4.68 13.29
C THR A 24 12.45 4.75 11.95
N GLY A 25 11.99 5.60 11.02
CA GLY A 25 12.45 5.59 9.63
C GLY A 25 11.99 4.36 8.83
N ALA A 26 11.10 3.53 9.38
CA ALA A 26 10.61 2.34 8.70
C ALA A 26 9.76 2.72 7.49
N ARG A 27 10.05 2.12 6.32
CA ARG A 27 9.13 2.14 5.17
C ARG A 27 7.82 1.42 5.51
N ILE A 28 6.71 1.91 4.96
CA ILE A 28 5.38 1.33 5.08
C ILE A 28 4.96 0.75 3.73
N MET A 29 4.45 -0.48 3.75
CA MET A 29 3.96 -1.13 2.54
C MET A 29 2.65 -1.88 2.80
N GLY A 30 1.68 -1.68 1.93
CA GLY A 30 0.44 -2.44 1.88
C GLY A 30 0.63 -3.76 1.15
N ASN A 31 -0.02 -4.81 1.66
CA ASN A 31 -0.17 -6.05 0.93
C ASN A 31 -0.96 -5.80 -0.37
N ARG A 32 -0.54 -6.47 -1.44
CA ARG A 32 -1.23 -6.41 -2.73
C ARG A 32 -2.66 -6.91 -2.62
N VAL A 33 -2.81 -8.02 -1.91
CA VAL A 33 -4.09 -8.71 -1.71
C VAL A 33 -4.79 -8.01 -0.56
N ASN A 34 -5.47 -6.92 -0.87
CA ASN A 34 -6.15 -6.09 0.12
C ASN A 34 -7.46 -5.52 -0.44
N GLY A 35 -8.58 -5.75 0.25
CA GLY A 35 -9.90 -5.45 -0.28
C GLY A 35 -10.22 -3.96 -0.39
N ARG A 36 -9.63 -3.13 0.46
CA ARG A 36 -9.88 -1.69 0.46
C ARG A 36 -8.69 -0.92 1.02
N THR A 37 -8.28 0.13 0.32
CA THR A 37 -7.26 1.08 0.79
C THR A 37 -7.80 2.49 0.67
N GLN A 38 -7.66 3.28 1.73
CA GLN A 38 -7.97 4.71 1.71
C GLN A 38 -6.74 5.50 1.25
N ARG A 39 -6.88 6.28 0.18
CA ARG A 39 -5.78 6.99 -0.48
C ARG A 39 -6.17 8.41 -0.87
N GLY A 40 -5.24 9.13 -1.49
CA GLY A 40 -5.45 10.49 -1.95
C GLY A 40 -5.01 11.53 -0.92
N ALA A 41 -5.11 12.79 -1.32
CA ALA A 41 -4.58 13.95 -0.62
C ALA A 41 -4.90 13.93 0.89
N GLY A 42 -3.91 14.26 1.73
CA GLY A 42 -4.09 14.29 3.18
C GLY A 42 -4.09 12.92 3.88
N ARG A 43 -3.96 11.81 3.14
CA ARG A 43 -3.77 10.46 3.71
C ARG A 43 -2.31 10.01 3.60
N VAL A 44 -1.87 9.16 4.53
CA VAL A 44 -0.48 8.69 4.60
C VAL A 44 -0.13 7.94 3.32
N VAL A 45 1.04 8.25 2.76
CA VAL A 45 1.57 7.56 1.59
C VAL A 45 2.04 6.18 2.00
N ILE A 46 1.48 5.16 1.35
CA ILE A 46 1.97 3.79 1.41
C ILE A 46 2.25 3.27 0.01
N GLU A 47 3.32 2.50 -0.12
CA GLU A 47 3.59 1.71 -1.32
C GLU A 47 2.73 0.44 -1.27
N ARG A 48 2.31 -0.09 -2.42
CA ARG A 48 1.70 -1.42 -2.51
C ARG A 48 2.67 -2.43 -3.11
N LEU A 49 2.68 -3.64 -2.57
CA LEU A 49 3.51 -4.71 -3.12
C LEU A 49 3.16 -4.99 -4.61
N PRO A 50 4.14 -4.96 -5.53
CA PRO A 50 3.92 -5.27 -6.94
C PRO A 50 3.47 -6.73 -7.18
N TYR A 51 2.89 -7.00 -8.36
CA TYR A 51 2.55 -8.36 -8.79
C TYR A 51 3.78 -9.14 -9.25
N PRO A 52 4.66 -8.58 -10.12
CA PRO A 52 5.79 -9.32 -10.63
C PRO A 52 6.81 -9.59 -9.52
N ILE A 53 7.23 -10.85 -9.39
CA ILE A 53 8.16 -11.32 -8.35
C ILE A 53 9.42 -10.44 -8.28
N GLU A 54 10.04 -10.16 -9.43
CA GLU A 54 11.27 -9.38 -9.50
C GLU A 54 11.08 -7.94 -9.04
N SER A 55 9.97 -7.30 -9.42
CA SER A 55 9.64 -5.94 -8.98
C SER A 55 9.43 -5.89 -7.47
N SER A 56 8.75 -6.89 -6.90
CA SER A 56 8.49 -6.96 -5.46
C SER A 56 9.76 -7.23 -4.65
N LEU A 57 10.62 -8.13 -5.11
CA LEU A 57 11.94 -8.37 -4.49
C LEU A 57 12.85 -7.14 -4.59
N ALA A 58 12.81 -6.42 -5.72
CA ALA A 58 13.56 -5.19 -5.88
C ALA A 58 13.11 -4.10 -4.89
N MET A 59 11.80 -3.96 -4.68
CA MET A 59 11.23 -2.99 -3.73
C MET A 59 11.58 -3.33 -2.27
N LEU A 60 11.67 -4.64 -1.94
CA LEU A 60 12.05 -5.12 -0.62
C LEU A 60 13.57 -5.24 -0.42
N ARG A 61 14.39 -4.91 -1.42
CA ARG A 61 15.85 -4.96 -1.31
C ARG A 61 16.33 -4.12 -0.13
N GLY A 62 17.28 -4.67 0.63
CA GLY A 62 17.84 -4.02 1.82
C GLY A 62 16.94 -4.03 3.06
N VAL A 63 15.74 -4.61 3.01
CA VAL A 63 14.90 -4.78 4.21
C VAL A 63 15.50 -5.87 5.11
N ALA A 64 16.14 -5.47 6.20
CA ALA A 64 16.68 -6.39 7.21
C ALA A 64 15.60 -6.92 8.17
N HIS A 65 14.57 -6.10 8.45
CA HIS A 65 13.45 -6.45 9.33
C HIS A 65 12.11 -6.15 8.65
N LEU A 66 11.25 -7.16 8.57
CA LEU A 66 9.88 -7.08 8.10
C LEU A 66 8.93 -7.34 9.26
N VAL A 67 8.19 -6.30 9.67
CA VAL A 67 7.16 -6.39 10.72
C VAL A 67 5.81 -6.56 10.02
N LEU A 68 5.21 -7.73 10.20
CA LEU A 68 3.91 -8.09 9.66
C LEU A 68 2.81 -7.68 10.64
N VAL A 69 1.80 -6.99 10.14
CA VAL A 69 0.64 -6.59 10.93
C VAL A 69 -0.63 -6.83 10.13
N GLY A 70 -1.46 -7.77 10.58
CA GLY A 70 -2.68 -8.17 9.89
C GLY A 70 -2.44 -8.83 8.53
N SER A 71 -1.19 -9.18 8.21
CA SER A 71 -0.77 -9.76 6.93
C SER A 71 0.02 -11.04 7.16
N PRO A 72 -0.20 -12.10 6.35
CA PRO A 72 0.77 -13.18 6.25
C PRO A 72 2.07 -12.70 5.60
N VAL A 73 3.11 -13.54 5.64
CA VAL A 73 4.33 -13.31 4.85
C VAL A 73 3.93 -13.24 3.37
N PRO A 74 4.37 -12.22 2.60
CA PRO A 74 4.00 -12.11 1.20
C PRO A 74 4.59 -13.27 0.39
N VAL A 75 3.75 -13.86 -0.44
CA VAL A 75 4.09 -14.98 -1.35
C VAL A 75 3.77 -14.57 -2.79
N PRO A 76 4.42 -15.18 -3.79
CA PRO A 76 4.01 -15.01 -5.18
C PRO A 76 2.57 -15.49 -5.38
N PHE A 77 1.90 -14.90 -6.36
CA PHE A 77 0.53 -15.27 -6.71
C PHE A 77 0.43 -16.70 -7.29
N PHE A 78 1.46 -17.11 -8.05
CA PHE A 78 1.59 -18.45 -8.61
C PHE A 78 2.98 -19.03 -8.27
N ALA A 79 3.06 -20.35 -8.14
CA ALA A 79 4.33 -21.04 -8.07
C ALA A 79 4.97 -21.11 -9.46
N TRP A 80 6.26 -20.80 -9.55
CA TRP A 80 7.03 -20.89 -10.80
C TRP A 80 8.32 -21.65 -10.54
N ALA A 81 8.68 -22.54 -11.46
CA ALA A 81 9.95 -23.28 -11.36
C ALA A 81 11.14 -22.31 -11.28
N GLY A 82 12.02 -22.51 -10.29
CA GLY A 82 13.20 -21.68 -10.07
C GLY A 82 12.93 -20.28 -9.50
N LYS A 83 11.69 -19.96 -9.08
CA LYS A 83 11.36 -18.71 -8.40
C LYS A 83 11.11 -18.93 -6.91
N PRO A 84 11.37 -17.93 -6.05
CA PRO A 84 11.16 -18.05 -4.62
C PRO A 84 9.68 -18.15 -4.28
N ASN A 85 9.33 -18.97 -3.29
CA ASN A 85 7.96 -19.12 -2.78
C ASN A 85 7.58 -18.04 -1.74
N ARG A 86 8.51 -17.14 -1.40
CA ARG A 86 8.29 -16.01 -0.48
C ARG A 86 8.87 -14.76 -1.10
N ILE A 87 8.15 -13.65 -1.01
CA ILE A 87 8.56 -12.34 -1.50
C ILE A 87 9.23 -11.60 -0.34
N VAL A 88 10.39 -12.12 0.10
CA VAL A 88 11.19 -11.53 1.17
C VAL A 88 12.67 -11.70 0.84
N PRO A 89 13.55 -10.75 1.19
CA PRO A 89 14.99 -10.95 1.09
C PRO A 89 15.44 -12.14 1.94
N GLU A 90 16.41 -12.93 1.47
CA GLU A 90 16.90 -14.14 2.15
C GLU A 90 17.31 -13.93 3.62
N LYS A 91 17.95 -12.78 3.91
CA LYS A 91 18.44 -12.44 5.26
C LYS A 91 17.44 -11.60 6.06
N CYS A 92 16.24 -11.39 5.55
CA CYS A 92 15.22 -10.60 6.21
C CYS A 92 14.68 -11.35 7.44
N ARG A 93 14.80 -10.74 8.63
CA ARG A 93 14.13 -11.23 9.84
C ARG A 93 12.67 -10.80 9.81
N ILE A 94 11.78 -11.76 9.98
CA ILE A 94 10.33 -11.54 9.99
C ILE A 94 9.86 -11.53 11.43
N HIS A 95 9.08 -10.51 11.76
CA HIS A 95 8.42 -10.33 13.04
C HIS A 95 6.93 -10.24 12.79
N VAL A 96 6.13 -10.92 13.59
CA VAL A 96 4.66 -10.81 13.54
C VAL A 96 4.25 -10.00 14.75
N LEU A 97 3.69 -8.81 14.51
CA LEU A 97 3.13 -7.97 15.57
C LEU A 97 1.69 -8.37 15.88
N ALA A 98 0.90 -8.64 14.83
CA ALA A 98 -0.46 -9.15 14.92
C ALA A 98 -0.79 -9.98 13.67
N THR A 99 -1.48 -11.11 13.85
CA THR A 99 -2.03 -11.91 12.75
C THR A 99 -3.31 -11.27 12.20
N PRO A 100 -3.82 -11.70 11.01
CA PRO A 100 -5.07 -11.18 10.46
C PRO A 100 -6.29 -11.33 11.37
N GLU A 101 -6.27 -12.29 12.30
CA GLU A 101 -7.37 -12.60 13.22
C GLU A 101 -7.31 -11.80 14.53
N GLU A 102 -6.20 -11.11 14.80
CA GLU A 102 -5.96 -10.33 16.02
C GLU A 102 -6.36 -8.86 15.84
N ASP A 103 -6.47 -8.13 16.96
CA ASP A 103 -6.71 -6.68 16.95
C ASP A 103 -5.47 -5.92 16.46
N CYS A 104 -5.38 -5.76 15.14
CA CYS A 104 -4.28 -5.10 14.47
C CYS A 104 -4.21 -3.60 14.80
N LEU A 105 -5.35 -2.93 15.00
CA LEU A 105 -5.38 -1.50 15.34
C LEU A 105 -4.91 -1.29 16.79
N GLY A 106 -5.36 -2.14 17.72
CA GLY A 106 -4.88 -2.15 19.10
C GLY A 106 -3.38 -2.42 19.18
N ALA A 107 -2.88 -3.43 18.45
CA ALA A 107 -1.45 -3.75 18.41
C ALA A 107 -0.60 -2.59 17.86
N MET A 108 -1.05 -1.92 16.79
CA MET A 108 -0.37 -0.74 16.24
C MET A 108 -0.43 0.45 17.20
N SER A 109 -1.54 0.64 17.90
CA SER A 109 -1.70 1.68 18.92
C SER A 109 -0.75 1.45 20.10
N GLY A 110 -0.65 0.22 20.61
CA GLY A 110 0.30 -0.13 21.66
C GLY A 110 1.75 0.05 21.22
N LEU A 111 2.09 -0.28 19.98
CA LEU A 111 3.43 -0.01 19.44
C LEU A 111 3.73 1.49 19.32
N VAL A 112 2.73 2.30 18.96
CA VAL A 112 2.85 3.77 18.94
C VAL A 112 3.12 4.32 20.35
N GLU A 113 2.43 3.81 21.37
CA GLU A 113 2.63 4.19 22.76
C GLU A 113 4.03 3.81 23.25
N GLU A 114 4.46 2.56 23.00
CA GLU A 114 5.79 2.06 23.40
C GLU A 114 6.93 2.86 22.75
N LEU A 115 6.75 3.29 21.50
CA LEU A 115 7.72 4.12 20.79
C LEU A 115 7.66 5.60 21.17
N GLY A 116 6.66 6.01 21.97
CA GLY A 116 6.40 7.42 22.27
C GLY A 116 6.20 8.25 21.00
N ALA A 117 5.60 7.69 19.95
CA ALA A 117 5.54 8.34 18.64
C ALA A 117 4.53 9.51 18.67
N PRO A 118 4.97 10.79 18.53
CA PRO A 118 4.09 11.95 18.65
C PRO A 118 3.10 12.05 17.47
N GLY A 119 2.29 13.12 17.47
CA GLY A 119 1.22 13.37 16.49
C GLY A 119 1.66 13.57 15.03
N ASP A 120 0.66 13.92 14.20
CA ASP A 120 0.40 13.57 12.80
C ASP A 120 1.40 13.92 11.67
N ASP A 121 2.65 14.29 11.93
CA ASP A 121 3.57 14.69 10.86
C ASP A 121 4.14 13.48 10.08
N SER A 122 3.31 12.91 9.20
CA SER A 122 3.68 11.83 8.29
C SER A 122 3.75 12.30 6.83
N ALA A 123 4.37 11.51 5.95
CA ALA A 123 4.34 11.79 4.52
C ALA A 123 2.91 11.57 4.00
N PHE A 124 2.20 12.65 3.71
CA PHE A 124 0.85 12.61 3.13
C PHE A 124 0.89 12.80 1.62
N TYR A 125 -0.09 12.22 0.91
CA TYR A 125 -0.30 12.58 -0.49
C TYR A 125 -0.56 14.08 -0.61
N PRO A 126 0.04 14.77 -1.60
CA PRO A 126 -0.12 16.20 -1.75
C PRO A 126 -1.54 16.53 -2.19
N HIS A 127 -2.01 17.73 -1.81
CA HIS A 127 -3.28 18.26 -2.31
C HIS A 127 -3.05 18.99 -3.64
N GLN A 128 -2.74 18.22 -4.70
CA GLN A 128 -2.36 18.76 -6.00
C GLN A 128 -2.91 17.90 -7.13
N ARG A 129 -4.08 18.28 -7.67
CA ARG A 129 -4.64 17.59 -8.84
C ARG A 129 -3.73 17.76 -10.07
N PRO A 130 -3.48 16.71 -10.86
CA PRO A 130 -2.75 16.83 -12.11
C PRO A 130 -3.59 17.59 -13.16
N PRO A 131 -2.96 18.22 -14.17
CA PRO A 131 -3.68 18.77 -15.30
C PRO A 131 -4.34 17.67 -16.13
N LEU A 132 -5.44 18.01 -16.80
CA LEU A 132 -6.12 17.10 -17.72
C LEU A 132 -5.19 16.76 -18.90
N PRO A 133 -4.93 15.48 -19.19
CA PRO A 133 -4.06 15.09 -20.30
C PRO A 133 -4.75 15.28 -21.66
N THR A 134 -3.94 15.45 -22.71
CA THR A 134 -4.41 15.62 -24.10
C THR A 134 -3.71 14.63 -25.06
N GLY A 135 -4.22 14.53 -26.29
CA GLY A 135 -3.65 13.67 -27.34
C GLY A 135 -4.12 12.21 -27.27
N GLU A 136 -3.30 11.30 -27.81
CA GLU A 136 -3.64 9.87 -27.89
C GLU A 136 -3.96 9.25 -26.54
N ILE A 137 -4.90 8.30 -26.53
CA ILE A 137 -5.35 7.59 -25.33
C ILE A 137 -4.31 6.55 -24.93
N THR A 138 -3.84 6.63 -23.68
CA THR A 138 -2.96 5.64 -23.05
C THR A 138 -3.46 5.31 -21.64
N ALA A 139 -3.05 4.19 -21.07
CA ALA A 139 -3.41 3.82 -19.69
C ALA A 139 -3.04 4.91 -18.68
N GLU A 140 -1.83 5.47 -18.79
CA GLU A 140 -1.39 6.61 -17.98
C GLU A 140 -2.38 7.77 -18.06
N LYS A 141 -2.72 8.19 -19.29
CA LYS A 141 -3.58 9.35 -19.49
C LYS A 141 -5.00 9.12 -19.00
N ILE A 142 -5.52 7.88 -19.08
CA ILE A 142 -6.81 7.54 -18.49
C ILE A 142 -6.76 7.73 -16.96
N TRP A 143 -5.75 7.20 -16.28
CA TRP A 143 -5.61 7.36 -14.83
C TRP A 143 -5.39 8.82 -14.42
N ARG A 144 -4.60 9.58 -15.17
CA ARG A 144 -4.39 11.01 -14.91
C ARG A 144 -5.65 11.84 -15.17
N ALA A 145 -6.42 11.52 -16.21
CA ALA A 145 -7.71 12.15 -16.46
C ALA A 145 -8.72 11.84 -15.35
N LEU A 146 -8.78 10.59 -14.89
CA LEU A 146 -9.59 10.21 -13.72
C LEU A 146 -9.17 11.02 -12.48
N THR A 147 -7.88 11.10 -12.20
CA THR A 147 -7.32 11.86 -11.06
C THR A 147 -7.68 13.35 -11.12
N ALA A 148 -7.64 13.94 -12.31
CA ALA A 148 -7.99 15.35 -12.51
C ALA A 148 -9.49 15.62 -12.26
N LEU A 149 -10.37 14.69 -12.64
CA LEU A 149 -11.82 14.89 -12.72
C LEU A 149 -12.62 14.26 -11.57
N MET A 150 -12.09 13.25 -10.88
CA MET A 150 -12.82 12.53 -9.84
C MET A 150 -13.24 13.46 -8.68
N PRO A 151 -14.42 13.23 -8.07
CA PRO A 151 -14.84 13.94 -6.87
C PRO A 151 -14.06 13.44 -5.64
N GLU A 152 -14.13 14.19 -4.55
CA GLU A 152 -13.75 13.68 -3.23
C GLU A 152 -14.64 12.50 -2.83
N ASN A 153 -14.07 11.56 -2.09
CA ASN A 153 -14.70 10.33 -1.60
C ASN A 153 -15.21 9.40 -2.71
N ALA A 154 -14.64 9.48 -3.92
CA ALA A 154 -14.89 8.50 -4.96
C ALA A 154 -14.47 7.09 -4.50
N ILE A 155 -15.11 6.07 -5.06
CA ILE A 155 -14.72 4.67 -4.90
C ILE A 155 -14.25 4.17 -6.27
N ILE A 156 -13.01 3.72 -6.32
CA ILE A 156 -12.40 3.12 -7.51
C ILE A 156 -12.42 1.61 -7.32
N SER A 157 -13.09 0.89 -8.23
CA SER A 157 -12.98 -0.56 -8.35
C SER A 157 -11.96 -0.89 -9.45
N ASP A 158 -10.79 -1.37 -9.07
CA ASP A 158 -9.69 -1.64 -10.01
C ASP A 158 -9.44 -3.14 -10.19
N GLU A 159 -9.83 -3.64 -11.37
CA GLU A 159 -9.50 -4.99 -11.86
C GLU A 159 -8.46 -4.97 -12.99
N GLY A 160 -7.85 -3.82 -13.26
CA GLY A 160 -6.88 -3.70 -14.33
C GLY A 160 -5.55 -4.36 -13.95
N VAL A 161 -5.11 -5.34 -14.74
CA VAL A 161 -3.79 -5.97 -14.54
C VAL A 161 -2.70 -5.17 -15.23
N THR A 162 -2.83 -4.97 -16.54
CA THR A 162 -1.83 -4.28 -17.36
C THR A 162 -2.04 -2.77 -17.34
N SER A 163 -3.30 -2.33 -17.42
CA SER A 163 -3.66 -0.90 -17.46
C SER A 163 -3.51 -0.19 -16.13
N SER A 164 -3.46 -0.91 -15.01
CA SER A 164 -3.37 -0.32 -13.66
C SER A 164 -2.05 -0.59 -12.96
N ARG A 165 -1.07 -1.18 -13.67
CA ARG A 165 0.23 -1.56 -13.10
C ARG A 165 0.91 -0.41 -12.36
N ASP A 166 0.87 0.78 -12.93
CA ASP A 166 1.49 1.99 -12.41
C ASP A 166 0.46 3.05 -11.99
N ALA A 167 -0.82 2.67 -11.83
CA ALA A 167 -1.90 3.60 -11.54
C ALA A 167 -1.67 4.40 -10.25
N GLU A 168 -1.02 3.80 -9.25
CA GLU A 168 -0.68 4.49 -7.99
C GLU A 168 0.26 5.67 -8.21
N ALA A 169 1.23 5.54 -9.13
CA ALA A 169 2.15 6.62 -9.48
C ALA A 169 1.43 7.71 -10.29
N TRP A 170 0.48 7.32 -11.15
CA TRP A 170 -0.26 8.25 -12.00
C TRP A 170 -1.41 8.98 -11.29
N THR A 171 -1.80 8.49 -10.10
CA THR A 171 -2.89 9.05 -9.27
C THR A 171 -2.37 9.81 -8.05
N VAL A 172 -1.05 10.09 -7.98
CA VAL A 172 -0.50 11.00 -6.96
C VAL A 172 -1.17 12.36 -7.09
N GLY A 173 -1.68 12.87 -5.97
CA GLY A 173 -2.44 14.13 -5.94
C GLY A 173 -3.94 13.99 -6.18
N ALA A 174 -4.45 12.75 -6.33
CA ALA A 174 -5.88 12.47 -6.32
C ALA A 174 -6.55 13.04 -5.04
N PRO A 175 -7.82 13.49 -5.13
CA PRO A 175 -8.64 13.76 -3.95
C PRO A 175 -8.72 12.54 -3.02
N PRO A 176 -9.05 12.71 -1.72
CA PRO A 176 -9.30 11.57 -0.83
C PRO A 176 -10.32 10.61 -1.45
N HIS A 177 -9.98 9.33 -1.53
CA HIS A 177 -10.81 8.31 -2.19
C HIS A 177 -10.48 6.90 -1.70
N ASP A 178 -11.34 5.97 -2.05
CA ASP A 178 -11.22 4.59 -1.64
C ASP A 178 -10.94 3.71 -2.85
N TRP A 179 -9.98 2.81 -2.68
CA TRP A 179 -9.51 1.92 -3.74
C TRP A 179 -9.80 0.47 -3.37
N LEU A 180 -10.67 -0.15 -4.15
CA LEU A 180 -10.98 -1.57 -4.07
C LEU A 180 -10.08 -2.31 -5.07
N ASN A 181 -9.30 -3.27 -4.57
CA ASN A 181 -8.47 -4.13 -5.40
C ASN A 181 -9.07 -5.54 -5.39
N VAL A 182 -8.74 -6.31 -6.42
CA VAL A 182 -8.97 -7.76 -6.40
C VAL A 182 -8.26 -8.38 -5.18
N THR A 183 -9.03 -9.11 -4.36
CA THR A 183 -8.56 -9.80 -3.15
C THR A 183 -8.01 -11.20 -3.44
N GLY A 184 -7.70 -11.49 -4.70
CA GLY A 184 -7.33 -12.81 -5.19
C GLY A 184 -7.10 -12.79 -6.69
N GLY A 185 -7.45 -13.89 -7.36
CA GLY A 185 -7.21 -14.08 -8.80
C GLY A 185 -8.47 -14.24 -9.62
N SER A 186 -9.65 -14.13 -8.98
CA SER A 186 -10.92 -14.08 -9.69
C SER A 186 -11.07 -12.71 -10.33
N ILE A 187 -11.23 -12.68 -11.65
CA ILE A 187 -11.50 -11.47 -12.43
C ILE A 187 -12.96 -11.57 -12.88
N GLY A 188 -13.78 -10.55 -12.66
CA GLY A 188 -15.22 -10.55 -12.98
C GLY A 188 -16.15 -10.44 -11.78
#